data_AF-J2EN69-F1
#
_entry.id   AF-J2EN69-F1
#
_cell.length_a   1.000
_cell.length_b   1.000
_cell.length_c   1.000
_cell.angle_alpha   90.00
_cell.angle_beta   90.00
_cell.angle_gamma   90.00
#
_symmetry.space_group_name_H-M   'P 1'
#
loop_
_entity.id
_entity.type
_entity.pdbx_description
1 polymer ?
#
loop_
_entity_poly.entity_id
_entity_poly.type
_entity_poly.pdbx_seq_one_letter_code
_entity_poly.pdbx_strand_id
1 'polypeptide(L)'
;MGTFTDTPDEAPAGLPQWLVRQAHRHGTDIALRHKYLGIWQVRTWRQVADEVHRLAIALQARGFSVGATLTIISRPRPQALLAALAAQWLGGAASLLDPLQPSSEQVPLLAAIQPEFVLVEGVEQMHRLRAAGISPRVITYLDKRGLADSLLFAGAQHYQGLIAEPPADELAVPGPAQHTAFVFYRWAAQAIEQQRVSHGELLQEGLRLVEREGLGRQEEALAARAFASAGQARYLLAPWLIAGFRLNFPENLATRDRDRRELGPTLVAGTQETYGRLHKRALERLPEPGTLSRRLVDWGLTTHPGPLQRYLGDWLVRRPLRDVLGFSRTRAPLLVGDALPPGTQAFFEALGIKVRHWGDSAQWEIPSNAVKTTTDDWVESQSQLA
;
A
#
# COMPACT_ATOMS: atom_id res chain seq x y z
N MET A 1 -45.05 -19.33 14.58
CA MET A 1 -44.16 -20.09 13.68
C MET A 1 -43.45 -19.05 12.82
N GLY A 2 -42.30 -18.57 13.29
CA GLY A 2 -41.59 -17.43 12.69
C GLY A 2 -40.87 -17.86 11.42
N THR A 3 -41.22 -17.26 10.30
CA THR A 3 -40.50 -17.39 9.04
C THR A 3 -39.20 -16.58 9.13
N PHE A 4 -38.07 -17.29 9.24
CA PHE A 4 -36.76 -16.73 8.94
C PHE A 4 -36.76 -16.30 7.48
N THR A 5 -36.87 -14.99 7.23
CA THR A 5 -36.50 -14.42 5.95
C THR A 5 -34.97 -14.37 5.93
N ASP A 6 -34.36 -15.32 5.24
CA ASP A 6 -33.00 -15.19 4.73
C ASP A 6 -33.00 -14.00 3.77
N THR A 7 -32.74 -12.80 4.29
CA THR A 7 -32.26 -11.70 3.47
C THR A 7 -30.89 -12.15 2.94
N PRO A 8 -30.68 -12.27 1.62
CA PRO A 8 -29.35 -12.56 1.10
C PRO A 8 -28.40 -11.52 1.67
N ASP A 9 -27.34 -11.97 2.35
CA ASP A 9 -26.34 -11.12 3.02
C ASP A 9 -25.72 -10.18 1.99
N GLU A 10 -26.30 -8.98 1.88
CA GLU A 10 -26.00 -8.00 0.85
C GLU A 10 -24.50 -7.69 0.87
N ALA A 11 -23.88 -7.67 -0.32
CA ALA A 11 -22.45 -7.48 -0.41
C ALA A 11 -22.05 -6.15 0.24
N PRO A 12 -21.06 -6.13 1.15
CA PRO A 12 -20.69 -4.90 1.84
C PRO A 12 -20.28 -3.80 0.85
N ALA A 13 -20.83 -2.61 1.07
CA ALA A 13 -20.71 -1.47 0.17
C ALA A 13 -19.32 -0.78 0.21
N GLY A 14 -18.54 -0.95 1.28
CA GLY A 14 -17.24 -0.28 1.44
C GLY A 14 -16.19 -1.12 2.15
N LEU A 15 -14.94 -0.64 2.08
CA LEU A 15 -13.78 -1.34 2.66
C LEU A 15 -13.94 -1.57 4.17
N PRO A 16 -14.40 -0.59 4.99
CA PRO A 16 -14.63 -0.83 6.41
C PRO A 16 -15.71 -1.87 6.69
N GLN A 17 -16.79 -1.92 5.90
CA GLN A 17 -17.83 -2.94 6.06
C GLN A 17 -17.30 -4.35 5.71
N TRP A 18 -16.41 -4.48 4.71
CA TRP A 18 -15.71 -5.75 4.46
C TRP A 18 -14.81 -6.15 5.63
N LEU A 19 -14.11 -5.21 6.27
CA LEU A 19 -13.32 -5.48 7.48
C LEU A 19 -14.22 -6.04 8.61
N VAL A 20 -15.37 -5.41 8.85
CA VAL A 20 -16.35 -5.88 9.85
C VAL A 20 -16.83 -7.29 9.53
N ARG A 21 -17.15 -7.57 8.26
CA ARG A 21 -17.54 -8.92 7.81
C ARG A 21 -16.45 -9.96 8.08
N GLN A 22 -15.18 -9.63 7.83
CA GLN A 22 -14.08 -10.54 8.14
C GLN A 22 -13.88 -10.74 9.64
N ALA A 23 -14.01 -9.69 10.45
CA ALA A 23 -13.93 -9.80 11.90
C ALA A 23 -15.06 -10.66 12.49
N HIS A 24 -16.28 -10.56 11.95
CA HIS A 24 -17.40 -11.41 12.37
C HIS A 24 -17.23 -12.87 11.95
N ARG A 25 -16.88 -13.12 10.68
CA ARG A 25 -16.80 -14.48 10.15
C ARG A 25 -15.54 -15.22 10.59
N HIS A 26 -14.42 -14.50 10.68
CA HIS A 26 -13.07 -15.05 10.80
C HIS A 26 -12.23 -14.30 11.86
N GLY A 27 -12.88 -13.82 12.93
CA GLY A 27 -12.24 -12.94 13.92
C GLY A 27 -10.99 -13.49 14.60
N THR A 28 -10.83 -14.81 14.70
CA THR A 28 -9.64 -15.46 15.29
C THR A 28 -8.52 -15.70 14.28
N ASP A 29 -8.79 -15.61 12.99
CA ASP A 29 -7.79 -15.81 11.96
C ASP A 29 -6.81 -14.63 11.90
N ILE A 30 -5.61 -14.92 11.44
CA ILE A 30 -4.57 -13.91 11.21
C ILE A 30 -4.99 -13.02 10.05
N ALA A 31 -5.17 -11.74 10.32
CA ALA A 31 -5.43 -10.72 9.30
C ALA A 31 -4.13 -10.15 8.76
N LEU A 32 -3.23 -9.77 9.66
CA LEU A 32 -1.96 -9.17 9.30
C LEU A 32 -0.80 -9.60 10.20
N ARG A 33 0.41 -9.49 9.65
CA ARG A 33 1.66 -9.61 10.41
C ARG A 33 2.58 -8.46 10.11
N HIS A 34 3.38 -8.06 11.08
CA HIS A 34 4.41 -7.04 10.89
C HIS A 34 5.68 -7.47 11.59
N LYS A 35 6.78 -7.47 10.84
CA LYS A 35 8.07 -7.85 11.40
C LYS A 35 8.65 -6.69 12.19
N TYR A 36 9.00 -6.95 13.43
CA TYR A 36 9.60 -5.96 14.32
C TYR A 36 10.72 -6.62 15.12
N LEU A 37 11.94 -6.09 15.02
CA LEU A 37 13.14 -6.64 15.64
C LEU A 37 13.35 -8.11 15.29
N GLY A 38 13.18 -8.45 14.01
CA GLY A 38 13.31 -9.82 13.51
C GLY A 38 12.13 -10.76 13.77
N ILE A 39 11.10 -10.37 14.55
CA ILE A 39 9.98 -11.24 14.94
C ILE A 39 8.69 -10.78 14.27
N TRP A 40 7.94 -11.73 13.68
CA TRP A 40 6.61 -11.46 13.11
C TRP A 40 5.55 -11.29 14.20
N GLN A 41 5.14 -10.06 14.42
CA GLN A 41 4.02 -9.71 15.29
C GLN A 41 2.71 -9.99 14.55
N VAL A 42 1.79 -10.70 15.20
CA VAL A 42 0.54 -11.18 14.58
C VAL A 42 -0.63 -10.36 15.09
N ARG A 43 -1.57 -10.01 14.19
CA ARG A 43 -2.88 -9.49 14.56
C ARG A 43 -4.00 -10.26 13.87
N THR A 44 -5.02 -10.59 14.65
CA THR A 44 -6.23 -11.25 14.16
C THR A 44 -7.21 -10.27 13.53
N TRP A 45 -8.17 -10.75 12.75
CA TRP A 45 -9.20 -9.90 12.14
C TRP A 45 -9.99 -9.10 13.18
N ARG A 46 -10.30 -9.70 14.33
CA ARG A 46 -10.96 -9.00 15.44
C ARG A 46 -10.12 -7.85 15.98
N GLN A 47 -8.85 -8.11 16.28
CA GLN A 47 -7.93 -7.09 16.78
C GLN A 47 -7.73 -5.94 15.78
N VAL A 48 -7.69 -6.25 14.48
CA VAL A 48 -7.61 -5.25 13.41
C VAL A 48 -8.87 -4.37 13.39
N ALA A 49 -10.07 -4.97 13.44
CA ALA A 49 -11.32 -4.22 13.50
C ALA A 49 -11.41 -3.35 14.77
N ASP A 50 -11.03 -3.88 15.93
CA ASP A 50 -11.05 -3.14 17.20
C ASP A 50 -10.07 -1.93 17.19
N GLU A 51 -8.90 -2.08 16.56
CA GLU A 51 -7.91 -0.99 16.42
C GLU A 51 -8.41 0.08 15.43
N VAL A 52 -9.00 -0.32 14.29
CA VAL A 52 -9.63 0.61 13.34
C VAL A 52 -10.79 1.37 13.99
N HIS A 53 -11.64 0.68 14.75
CA HIS A 53 -12.76 1.28 15.47
C HIS A 53 -12.28 2.33 16.48
N ARG A 54 -11.26 2.01 17.29
CA ARG A 54 -10.68 2.97 18.25
C ARG A 54 -10.04 4.18 17.57
N LEU A 55 -9.33 3.98 16.45
CA LEU A 55 -8.78 5.09 15.67
C LEU A 55 -9.87 5.99 15.10
N ALA A 56 -10.96 5.41 14.60
CA ALA A 56 -12.08 6.19 14.07
C ALA A 56 -12.74 7.02 15.17
N ILE A 57 -12.93 6.50 16.40
CA ILE A 57 -13.42 7.29 17.55
C ILE A 57 -12.46 8.45 17.84
N ALA A 58 -11.16 8.15 17.94
CA ALA A 58 -10.15 9.15 18.26
C ALA A 58 -10.06 10.27 17.20
N LEU A 59 -10.23 9.93 15.91
CA LEU A 59 -10.28 10.89 14.81
C LEU A 59 -11.56 11.72 14.84
N GLN A 60 -12.71 11.09 15.07
CA GLN A 60 -14.01 11.75 15.16
C GLN A 60 -14.05 12.76 16.32
N ALA A 61 -13.53 12.39 17.49
CA ALA A 61 -13.42 13.28 18.66
C ALA A 61 -12.56 14.51 18.38
N ARG A 62 -11.66 14.43 17.40
CA ARG A 62 -10.82 15.54 16.92
C ARG A 62 -11.42 16.23 15.69
N GLY A 63 -12.69 15.93 15.42
CA GLY A 63 -13.57 16.48 14.39
C GLY A 63 -13.25 16.03 12.97
N PHE A 64 -12.62 14.87 12.78
CA PHE A 64 -12.57 14.24 11.46
C PHE A 64 -13.99 13.86 11.03
N SER A 65 -14.40 14.27 9.83
CA SER A 65 -15.77 14.12 9.35
C SER A 65 -15.81 13.68 7.88
N VAL A 66 -17.02 13.43 7.38
CA VAL A 66 -17.25 13.07 5.98
C VAL A 66 -16.60 14.08 5.04
N GLY A 67 -15.88 13.59 4.03
CA GLY A 67 -15.15 14.41 3.05
C GLY A 67 -13.78 14.92 3.51
N ALA A 68 -13.43 14.79 4.80
CA ALA A 68 -12.07 15.08 5.27
C ALA A 68 -11.05 14.09 4.68
N THR A 69 -9.80 14.52 4.53
CA THR A 69 -8.71 13.67 4.04
C THR A 69 -7.64 13.50 5.11
N LEU A 70 -7.30 12.25 5.44
CA LEU A 70 -6.18 11.91 6.30
C LEU A 70 -4.92 11.71 5.43
N THR A 71 -3.96 12.62 5.54
CA THR A 71 -2.67 12.50 4.85
C THR A 71 -1.69 11.68 5.68
N ILE A 72 -1.16 10.61 5.09
CA ILE A 72 -0.31 9.63 5.75
C ILE A 72 1.04 9.57 5.04
N ILE A 73 2.12 9.81 5.78
CA ILE A 73 3.50 9.71 5.29
C ILE A 73 4.25 8.70 6.15
N SER A 74 4.27 7.45 5.71
CA SER A 74 4.91 6.36 6.44
C SER A 74 5.38 5.24 5.51
N ARG A 75 6.38 4.49 5.95
CA ARG A 75 6.78 3.22 5.33
C ARG A 75 5.60 2.23 5.32
N PRO A 76 5.71 1.08 4.65
CA PRO A 76 4.67 0.07 4.68
C PRO A 76 4.56 -0.52 6.09
N ARG A 77 3.51 -0.12 6.83
CA ARG A 77 3.28 -0.55 8.22
C ARG A 77 1.79 -0.77 8.45
N PRO A 78 1.38 -1.67 9.36
CA PRO A 78 -0.03 -1.85 9.70
C PRO A 78 -0.71 -0.56 10.12
N GLN A 79 -0.07 0.26 10.95
CA GLN A 79 -0.67 1.47 11.53
C GLN A 79 -1.14 2.46 10.47
N ALA A 80 -0.37 2.61 9.38
CA ALA A 80 -0.75 3.45 8.24
C ALA A 80 -2.02 2.91 7.56
N LEU A 81 -2.10 1.59 7.35
CA LEU A 81 -3.27 0.96 6.75
C LEU A 81 -4.51 1.08 7.65
N LEU A 82 -4.34 0.84 8.96
CA LEU A 82 -5.45 0.91 9.91
C LEU A 82 -5.98 2.33 10.07
N ALA A 83 -5.10 3.33 10.05
CA ALA A 83 -5.50 4.73 10.07
C ALA A 83 -6.26 5.13 8.78
N ALA A 84 -5.84 4.61 7.62
CA ALA A 84 -6.58 4.83 6.37
C ALA A 84 -8.00 4.24 6.43
N LEU A 85 -8.14 3.01 6.95
CA LEU A 85 -9.46 2.38 7.14
C LEU A 85 -10.32 3.12 8.17
N ALA A 86 -9.70 3.70 9.21
CA ALA A 86 -10.40 4.51 10.20
C ALA A 86 -10.91 5.84 9.62
N ALA A 87 -10.13 6.52 8.79
CA ALA A 87 -10.57 7.69 8.05
C ALA A 87 -11.76 7.36 7.13
N GLN A 88 -11.68 6.23 6.43
CA GLN A 88 -12.74 5.72 5.56
C GLN A 88 -14.00 5.31 6.33
N TRP A 89 -13.85 4.78 7.54
CA TRP A 89 -14.99 4.49 8.42
C TRP A 89 -15.86 5.72 8.65
N LEU A 90 -15.23 6.88 8.85
CA LEU A 90 -15.89 8.17 9.08
C LEU A 90 -16.39 8.84 7.79
N GLY A 91 -16.30 8.16 6.64
CA GLY A 91 -16.69 8.69 5.34
C GLY A 91 -15.71 9.73 4.77
N GLY A 92 -14.49 9.82 5.31
CA GLY A 92 -13.40 10.58 4.71
C GLY A 92 -12.53 9.72 3.80
N ALA A 93 -11.51 10.33 3.22
CA ALA A 93 -10.53 9.66 2.36
C ALA A 93 -9.15 9.57 3.03
N ALA A 94 -8.31 8.67 2.54
CA ALA A 94 -6.90 8.60 2.90
C ALA A 94 -6.01 9.04 1.73
N SER A 95 -4.97 9.82 2.00
CA SER A 95 -3.94 10.19 1.05
C SER A 95 -2.60 9.65 1.54
N LEU A 96 -2.03 8.65 0.86
CA LEU A 96 -0.78 8.03 1.27
C LEU A 96 0.34 8.52 0.36
N LEU A 97 1.36 9.12 0.97
CA LEU A 97 2.54 9.60 0.27
C LEU A 97 3.71 8.66 0.54
N ASP A 98 4.51 8.39 -0.51
CA ASP A 98 5.70 7.56 -0.37
C ASP A 98 6.73 8.29 0.52
N PRO A 99 7.16 7.73 1.66
CA PRO A 99 8.15 8.36 2.51
C PRO A 99 9.53 8.44 1.84
N LEU A 100 9.80 7.60 0.83
CA LEU A 100 11.06 7.62 0.08
C LEU A 100 11.10 8.71 -1.00
N GLN A 101 9.98 9.39 -1.26
CA GLN A 101 9.99 10.50 -2.20
C GLN A 101 10.98 11.58 -1.73
N PRO A 102 11.78 12.16 -2.65
CA PRO A 102 12.71 13.24 -2.31
C PRO A 102 12.02 14.42 -1.64
N SER A 103 12.66 15.01 -0.63
CA SER A 103 12.12 16.20 0.06
C SER A 103 11.87 17.36 -0.91
N SER A 104 12.66 17.49 -1.98
CA SER A 104 12.50 18.50 -3.02
C SER A 104 11.19 18.40 -3.79
N GLU A 105 10.55 17.24 -3.82
CA GLU A 105 9.25 17.03 -4.45
C GLU A 105 8.12 17.00 -3.41
N GLN A 106 8.35 16.36 -2.27
CA GLN A 106 7.32 16.17 -1.25
C GLN A 106 7.00 17.45 -0.48
N VAL A 107 7.99 18.32 -0.21
CA VAL A 107 7.75 19.59 0.50
C VAL A 107 6.84 20.53 -0.32
N PRO A 108 7.10 20.82 -1.61
CA PRO A 108 6.18 21.60 -2.45
C PRO A 108 4.79 20.97 -2.55
N LEU A 109 4.72 19.64 -2.68
CA LEU A 109 3.45 18.92 -2.74
C LEU A 109 2.62 19.14 -1.46
N LEU A 110 3.24 18.98 -0.29
CA LEU A 110 2.58 19.23 0.99
C LEU A 110 2.13 20.69 1.10
N ALA A 111 3.00 21.63 0.75
CA ALA A 111 2.73 23.06 0.83
C ALA A 111 1.52 23.48 -0.02
N ALA A 112 1.26 22.80 -1.13
CA ALA A 112 0.11 23.10 -1.97
C ALA A 112 -1.16 22.28 -1.63
N ILE A 113 -1.04 21.14 -0.92
CA ILE A 113 -2.20 20.38 -0.40
C ILE A 113 -2.71 20.96 0.92
N GLN A 114 -1.84 21.51 1.78
CA GLN A 114 -2.16 22.02 3.13
C GLN A 114 -3.00 21.05 3.98
N PRO A 115 -2.49 19.86 4.31
CA PRO A 115 -3.29 18.84 4.98
C PRO A 115 -3.61 19.20 6.44
N GLU A 116 -4.89 19.11 6.81
CA GLU A 116 -5.38 19.37 8.17
C GLU A 116 -5.20 18.18 9.13
N PHE A 117 -5.37 16.96 8.62
CA PHE A 117 -5.21 15.72 9.39
C PHE A 117 -4.01 14.95 8.85
N VAL A 118 -3.01 14.75 9.70
CA VAL A 118 -1.75 14.15 9.28
C VAL A 118 -1.34 13.01 10.20
N LEU A 119 -0.93 11.89 9.60
CA LEU A 119 -0.20 10.83 10.28
C LEU A 119 1.18 10.71 9.65
N VAL A 120 2.22 10.85 10.47
CA VAL A 120 3.61 10.71 10.02
C VAL A 120 4.32 9.60 10.78
N GLU A 121 5.36 9.06 10.17
CA GLU A 121 6.13 8.03 10.86
C GLU A 121 6.99 8.57 11.99
N GLY A 122 7.86 9.56 11.72
CA GLY A 122 8.77 10.08 12.73
C GLY A 122 9.42 11.41 12.35
N VAL A 123 10.67 11.59 12.81
CA VAL A 123 11.42 12.86 12.77
C VAL A 123 11.54 13.45 11.37
N GLU A 124 11.93 12.64 10.38
CA GLU A 124 12.16 13.14 9.01
C GLU A 124 10.89 13.74 8.40
N GLN A 125 9.74 13.09 8.59
CA GLN A 125 8.46 13.57 8.06
C GLN A 125 7.97 14.81 8.83
N MET A 126 8.24 14.90 10.14
CA MET A 126 7.98 16.12 10.92
C MET A 126 8.76 17.32 10.37
N HIS A 127 10.04 17.14 10.01
CA HIS A 127 10.83 18.19 9.37
C HIS A 127 10.25 18.61 8.01
N ARG A 128 9.80 17.64 7.19
CA ARG A 128 9.18 17.96 5.89
C ARG A 128 7.89 18.76 6.05
N LEU A 129 7.04 18.43 7.02
CA LEU A 129 5.83 19.20 7.32
C LEU A 129 6.16 20.65 7.72
N ARG A 130 7.18 20.85 8.57
CA ARG A 130 7.62 22.19 8.97
C ARG A 130 8.19 22.98 7.80
N ALA A 131 9.02 22.35 6.98
CA ALA A 131 9.59 22.97 5.78
C ALA A 131 8.51 23.38 4.77
N ALA A 132 7.41 22.63 4.71
CA ALA A 132 6.24 22.96 3.88
C ALA A 132 5.30 24.02 4.51
N GLY A 133 5.60 24.51 5.72
CA GLY A 133 4.76 25.49 6.41
C GLY A 133 3.40 24.95 6.85
N ILE A 134 3.25 23.63 7.01
CA ILE A 134 1.97 23.02 7.38
C ILE A 134 1.64 23.35 8.84
N SER A 135 0.39 23.73 9.08
CA SER A 135 -0.18 23.88 10.42
C SER A 135 -1.36 22.92 10.57
N PRO A 136 -1.09 21.61 10.79
CA PRO A 136 -2.14 20.61 10.78
C PRO A 136 -3.01 20.77 12.04
N ARG A 137 -4.33 20.64 11.87
CA ARG A 137 -5.28 20.64 12.99
C ARG A 137 -5.08 19.43 13.90
N VAL A 138 -4.76 18.29 13.31
CA VAL A 138 -4.46 17.05 14.03
C VAL A 138 -3.23 16.42 13.43
N ILE A 139 -2.26 16.10 14.29
CA ILE A 139 -1.07 15.38 13.88
C ILE A 139 -0.77 14.20 14.80
N THR A 140 -0.58 13.05 14.17
CA THR A 140 -0.26 11.78 14.82
C THR A 140 1.11 11.30 14.35
N TYR A 141 1.94 10.79 15.27
CA TYR A 141 3.22 10.17 14.93
C TYR A 141 3.30 8.71 15.38
N LEU A 142 4.00 7.89 14.60
CA LEU A 142 4.14 6.44 14.86
C LEU A 142 5.38 6.06 15.68
N ASP A 143 6.47 6.82 15.55
CA ASP A 143 7.76 6.53 16.19
C ASP A 143 8.28 7.77 16.92
N LYS A 144 8.45 7.65 18.25
CA LYS A 144 8.98 8.71 19.12
C LYS A 144 10.51 8.84 19.03
N ARG A 145 11.22 7.84 18.50
CA ARG A 145 12.70 7.83 18.52
C ARG A 145 13.27 9.04 17.79
N GLY A 146 14.12 9.80 18.49
CA GLY A 146 14.74 11.01 17.95
C GLY A 146 13.82 12.24 17.86
N LEU A 147 12.53 12.14 18.22
CA LEU A 147 11.65 13.30 18.29
C LEU A 147 11.90 14.06 19.59
N ALA A 148 12.65 15.16 19.48
CA ALA A 148 12.74 16.15 20.54
C ALA A 148 11.43 16.94 20.67
N ASP A 149 11.13 17.42 21.88
CA ASP A 149 9.89 18.19 22.13
C ASP A 149 9.81 19.46 21.28
N SER A 150 10.95 20.06 20.91
CA SER A 150 11.01 21.22 20.02
C SER A 150 10.54 20.95 18.59
N LEU A 151 10.56 19.68 18.15
CA LEU A 151 10.09 19.28 16.82
C LEU A 151 8.62 18.91 16.82
N LEU A 152 8.01 18.68 17.99
CA LEU A 152 6.59 18.35 18.08
C LEU A 152 5.73 19.57 17.75
N PHE A 153 4.73 19.35 16.91
CA PHE A 153 3.67 20.33 16.68
C PHE A 153 2.79 20.41 17.93
N ALA A 154 2.17 21.58 18.14
CA ALA A 154 1.20 21.74 19.22
C ALA A 154 0.07 20.70 19.05
N GLY A 155 -0.23 19.96 20.12
CA GLY A 155 -1.25 18.91 20.09
C GLY A 155 -0.85 17.60 19.40
N ALA A 156 0.42 17.42 19.00
CA ALA A 156 0.90 16.18 18.40
C ALA A 156 0.71 14.97 19.33
N GLN A 157 0.07 13.92 18.82
CA GLN A 157 -0.24 12.70 19.59
C GLN A 157 0.55 11.50 19.11
N HIS A 158 0.98 10.66 20.05
CA HIS A 158 1.55 9.36 19.71
C HIS A 158 0.43 8.38 19.37
N TYR A 159 0.60 7.59 18.30
CA TYR A 159 -0.40 6.62 17.84
C TYR A 159 -0.89 5.67 18.93
N GLN A 160 0.01 5.18 19.80
CA GLN A 160 -0.40 4.30 20.89
C GLN A 160 -1.27 4.99 21.94
N GLY A 161 -1.09 6.31 22.14
CA GLY A 161 -1.95 7.09 23.01
C GLY A 161 -3.37 7.17 22.46
N LEU A 162 -3.52 7.42 21.16
CA LEU A 162 -4.82 7.52 20.49
C LEU A 162 -5.64 6.23 20.60
N ILE A 163 -5.00 5.06 20.42
CA ILE A 163 -5.71 3.77 20.52
C ILE A 163 -5.93 3.29 21.96
N ALA A 164 -5.33 3.96 22.94
CA ALA A 164 -5.51 3.68 24.36
C ALA A 164 -6.62 4.53 24.99
N GLU A 165 -7.08 5.57 24.29
CA GLU A 165 -8.22 6.39 24.73
C GLU A 165 -9.48 5.51 24.88
N PRO A 166 -10.23 5.66 25.98
CA PRO A 166 -11.48 4.93 26.15
C PRO A 166 -12.47 5.36 25.05
N PRO A 167 -13.20 4.42 24.43
CA PRO A 167 -14.19 4.76 23.43
C PRO A 167 -15.29 5.60 24.11
N ALA A 168 -15.45 6.85 23.65
CA ALA A 168 -16.38 7.79 24.27
C ALA A 168 -17.83 7.61 23.78
N ASP A 169 -18.03 7.14 22.54
CA ASP A 169 -19.35 6.99 21.89
C ASP A 169 -19.40 5.78 20.95
N GLU A 170 -20.61 5.30 20.61
CA GLU A 170 -20.83 4.38 19.50
C GLU A 170 -20.57 5.11 18.17
N LEU A 171 -19.68 4.54 17.34
CA LEU A 171 -19.45 5.08 16.01
C LEU A 171 -20.65 4.85 15.09
N ALA A 172 -20.92 5.85 14.25
CA ALA A 172 -21.84 5.68 13.14
C ALA A 172 -21.40 4.52 12.23
N VAL A 173 -22.39 3.83 11.65
CA VAL A 173 -22.19 2.80 10.63
C VAL A 173 -21.34 3.38 9.49
N PRO A 174 -20.38 2.63 8.92
CA PRO A 174 -19.51 3.17 7.89
C PRO A 174 -20.29 3.72 6.69
N GLY A 175 -19.79 4.83 6.13
CA GLY A 175 -20.44 5.56 5.03
C GLY A 175 -20.60 4.76 3.71
N PRO A 176 -21.36 5.30 2.73
CA PRO A 176 -21.74 4.61 1.50
C PRO A 176 -20.58 4.35 0.52
N ALA A 177 -20.76 3.36 -0.36
CA ALA A 177 -19.78 2.90 -1.38
C ALA A 177 -19.24 3.99 -2.32
N GLN A 178 -20.02 5.04 -2.53
CA GLN A 178 -19.73 6.09 -3.51
C GLN A 178 -18.71 7.11 -2.97
N HIS A 179 -18.45 7.10 -1.66
CA HIS A 179 -17.43 7.95 -1.07
C HIS A 179 -16.04 7.61 -1.59
N THR A 180 -15.21 8.64 -1.69
CA THR A 180 -13.80 8.50 -2.06
C THR A 180 -13.05 7.80 -0.93
N ALA A 181 -12.43 6.66 -1.23
CA ALA A 181 -11.63 5.89 -0.28
C ALA A 181 -10.18 6.40 -0.22
N PHE A 182 -9.60 6.68 -1.39
CA PHE A 182 -8.24 7.19 -1.52
C PHE A 182 -8.17 8.40 -2.45
N VAL A 183 -7.30 9.34 -2.09
CA VAL A 183 -6.86 10.43 -2.97
C VAL A 183 -5.35 10.32 -3.12
N PHE A 184 -4.87 10.17 -4.34
CA PHE A 184 -3.44 10.18 -4.66
C PHE A 184 -3.07 11.51 -5.27
N TYR A 185 -1.89 12.03 -4.95
CA TYR A 185 -1.39 13.29 -5.50
C TYR A 185 -0.05 13.09 -6.19
N ARG A 186 0.19 13.85 -7.25
CA ARG A 186 1.50 13.95 -7.90
C ARG A 186 1.76 15.36 -8.39
N TRP A 187 3.05 15.67 -8.55
CA TRP A 187 3.47 16.89 -9.24
C TRP A 187 3.55 16.62 -10.74
N ALA A 188 2.81 17.37 -11.55
CA ALA A 188 2.82 17.24 -13.01
C ALA A 188 3.12 18.60 -13.66
N ALA A 189 4.32 18.72 -14.23
CA ALA A 189 4.88 19.91 -14.89
C ALA A 189 4.78 21.22 -14.07
N GLN A 190 3.58 21.81 -13.98
CA GLN A 190 3.31 23.11 -13.36
C GLN A 190 2.15 23.08 -12.34
N ALA A 191 1.48 21.94 -12.14
CA ALA A 191 0.36 21.84 -11.23
C ALA A 191 0.37 20.53 -10.45
N ILE A 192 -0.35 20.51 -9.34
CA ILE A 192 -0.70 19.26 -8.67
C ILE A 192 -1.80 18.59 -9.48
N GLU A 193 -1.65 17.30 -9.70
CA GLU A 193 -2.72 16.42 -10.15
C GLU A 193 -3.11 15.50 -9.00
N GLN A 194 -4.38 15.14 -8.98
CA GLN A 194 -4.94 14.17 -8.06
C GLN A 194 -5.68 13.06 -8.80
N GLN A 195 -5.73 11.89 -8.19
CA GLN A 195 -6.56 10.77 -8.60
C GLN A 195 -7.42 10.36 -7.41
N ARG A 196 -8.74 10.39 -7.58
CA ARG A 196 -9.69 9.92 -6.57
C ARG A 196 -10.15 8.51 -6.92
N VAL A 197 -10.17 7.64 -5.91
CA VAL A 197 -10.59 6.25 -6.07
C VAL A 197 -11.67 5.95 -5.03
N SER A 198 -12.85 5.55 -5.50
CA SER A 198 -14.01 5.25 -4.65
C SER A 198 -13.93 3.87 -4.01
N HIS A 199 -14.72 3.63 -2.95
CA HIS A 199 -14.85 2.28 -2.40
C HIS A 199 -15.39 1.29 -3.44
N GLY A 200 -16.41 1.68 -4.19
CA GLY A 200 -17.02 0.83 -5.23
C GLY A 200 -16.01 0.38 -6.29
N GLU A 201 -15.18 1.29 -6.79
CA GLU A 201 -14.14 0.96 -7.77
C GLU A 201 -13.12 -0.05 -7.22
N LEU A 202 -12.63 0.16 -6.00
CA LEU A 202 -11.68 -0.74 -5.36
C LEU A 202 -12.27 -2.13 -5.14
N LEU A 203 -13.53 -2.20 -4.71
CA LEU A 203 -14.22 -3.45 -4.46
C LEU A 203 -14.51 -4.22 -5.76
N GLN A 204 -14.93 -3.52 -6.82
CA GLN A 204 -15.17 -4.11 -8.12
C GLN A 204 -13.88 -4.75 -8.69
N GLU A 205 -12.78 -4.00 -8.73
CA GLU A 205 -11.50 -4.51 -9.22
C GLU A 205 -10.91 -5.57 -8.29
N GLY A 206 -11.09 -5.42 -6.98
CA GLY A 206 -10.68 -6.41 -6.00
C GLY A 206 -11.41 -7.75 -6.16
N LEU A 207 -12.73 -7.73 -6.35
CA LEU A 207 -13.55 -8.92 -6.61
C LEU A 207 -13.11 -9.61 -7.89
N ARG A 208 -12.91 -8.85 -8.97
CA ARG A 208 -12.41 -9.36 -10.25
C ARG A 208 -11.07 -10.08 -10.10
N LEU A 209 -10.16 -9.53 -9.29
CA LEU A 209 -8.87 -10.19 -8.99
C LEU A 209 -9.09 -11.49 -8.22
N VAL A 210 -9.89 -11.45 -7.16
CA VAL A 210 -10.17 -12.61 -6.31
C VAL A 210 -10.75 -13.76 -7.13
N GLU A 211 -11.71 -13.48 -8.01
CA GLU A 211 -12.34 -14.48 -8.88
C GLU A 211 -11.36 -15.04 -9.92
N ARG A 212 -10.66 -14.16 -10.64
CA ARG A 212 -9.77 -14.58 -11.74
C ARG A 212 -8.54 -15.37 -11.27
N GLU A 213 -7.99 -15.01 -10.12
CA GLU A 213 -6.83 -15.68 -9.53
C GLU A 213 -7.22 -16.79 -8.54
N GLY A 214 -8.52 -16.91 -8.24
CA GLY A 214 -9.05 -17.85 -7.25
C GLY A 214 -8.44 -17.63 -5.87
N LEU A 215 -8.36 -16.38 -5.41
CA LEU A 215 -7.77 -16.02 -4.12
C LEU A 215 -8.71 -16.42 -2.97
N GLY A 216 -8.14 -16.82 -1.83
CA GLY A 216 -8.89 -17.17 -0.63
C GLY A 216 -8.06 -16.97 0.63
N ARG A 217 -8.60 -17.35 1.79
CA ARG A 217 -7.97 -17.13 3.11
C ARG A 217 -6.62 -17.83 3.30
N GLN A 218 -6.34 -18.85 2.50
CA GLN A 218 -5.07 -19.58 2.50
C GLN A 218 -3.92 -18.77 1.91
N GLU A 219 -4.22 -17.66 1.21
CA GLU A 219 -3.20 -16.85 0.57
C GLU A 219 -2.40 -16.04 1.59
N GLU A 220 -1.21 -15.61 1.16
CA GLU A 220 -0.27 -14.86 1.95
C GLU A 220 0.45 -13.86 1.04
N ALA A 221 0.32 -12.58 1.35
CA ALA A 221 0.89 -11.50 0.55
C ALA A 221 1.83 -10.63 1.40
N LEU A 222 2.80 -9.98 0.75
CA LEU A 222 3.72 -9.03 1.38
C LEU A 222 3.46 -7.62 0.86
N ALA A 223 2.97 -6.73 1.73
CA ALA A 223 2.82 -5.31 1.48
C ALA A 223 4.16 -4.58 1.69
N ALA A 224 4.98 -4.57 0.64
CA ALA A 224 6.31 -3.95 0.67
C ALA A 224 6.34 -2.50 0.12
N ARG A 225 5.17 -1.88 -0.06
CA ARG A 225 4.96 -0.48 -0.49
C ARG A 225 3.87 0.17 0.36
N ALA A 226 3.94 1.48 0.55
CA ALA A 226 3.10 2.22 1.51
C ALA A 226 1.64 2.44 1.05
N PHE A 227 1.09 1.58 0.18
CA PHE A 227 -0.21 1.78 -0.48
C PHE A 227 -0.40 3.18 -1.11
N ALA A 228 0.70 3.86 -1.46
CA ALA A 228 0.74 5.19 -2.05
C ALA A 228 0.38 5.22 -3.55
N SER A 229 -0.24 4.16 -4.07
CA SER A 229 -0.72 4.09 -5.45
C SER A 229 -2.05 3.36 -5.55
N ALA A 230 -2.87 3.78 -6.51
CA ALA A 230 -4.17 3.17 -6.79
C ALA A 230 -4.06 1.68 -7.07
N GLY A 231 -3.06 1.24 -7.85
CA GLY A 231 -2.81 -0.18 -8.10
C GLY A 231 -2.58 -1.03 -6.84
N GLN A 232 -1.91 -0.52 -5.80
CA GLN A 232 -1.75 -1.23 -4.53
C GLN A 232 -3.08 -1.30 -3.75
N ALA A 233 -3.87 -0.23 -3.77
CA ALA A 233 -5.19 -0.23 -3.15
C ALA A 233 -6.14 -1.24 -3.85
N ARG A 234 -6.15 -1.26 -5.19
CA ARG A 234 -6.99 -2.16 -6.01
C ARG A 234 -6.58 -3.62 -5.92
N TYR A 235 -5.29 -3.92 -6.00
CA TYR A 235 -4.81 -5.31 -6.21
C TYR A 235 -4.15 -5.94 -4.98
N LEU A 236 -4.11 -5.23 -3.85
CA LEU A 236 -3.62 -5.80 -2.59
C LEU A 236 -4.57 -5.52 -1.42
N LEU A 237 -5.00 -4.27 -1.19
CA LEU A 237 -5.88 -3.92 -0.06
C LEU A 237 -7.31 -4.45 -0.23
N ALA A 238 -7.99 -4.14 -1.33
CA ALA A 238 -9.36 -4.61 -1.53
C ALA A 238 -9.46 -6.16 -1.57
N PRO A 239 -8.61 -6.88 -2.33
CA PRO A 239 -8.56 -8.34 -2.30
C PRO A 239 -8.27 -8.92 -0.91
N TRP A 240 -7.45 -8.26 -0.10
CA TRP A 240 -7.17 -8.68 1.28
C TRP A 240 -8.45 -8.68 2.12
N LEU A 241 -9.24 -7.60 2.04
CA LEU A 241 -10.51 -7.48 2.75
C LEU A 241 -11.59 -8.41 2.19
N ILE A 242 -11.60 -8.67 0.87
CA ILE A 242 -12.60 -9.53 0.22
C ILE A 242 -12.31 -11.01 0.48
N ALA A 243 -11.10 -11.47 0.17
CA ALA A 243 -10.72 -12.88 0.26
C ALA A 243 -10.26 -13.30 1.67
N GLY A 244 -9.93 -12.35 2.54
CA GLY A 244 -9.60 -12.62 3.95
C GLY A 244 -8.23 -13.28 4.16
N PHE A 245 -7.30 -13.10 3.22
CA PHE A 245 -5.96 -13.68 3.30
C PHE A 245 -5.04 -12.94 4.28
N ARG A 246 -3.82 -13.45 4.48
CA ARG A 246 -2.85 -12.86 5.42
C ARG A 246 -2.00 -11.78 4.74
N LEU A 247 -2.04 -10.56 5.27
CA LEU A 247 -1.24 -9.45 4.78
C LEU A 247 -0.02 -9.20 5.68
N ASN A 248 1.18 -9.31 5.12
CA ASN A 248 2.42 -9.19 5.87
C ASN A 248 3.13 -7.87 5.55
N PHE A 249 3.69 -7.23 6.56
CA PHE A 249 4.47 -6.00 6.44
C PHE A 249 5.94 -6.29 6.82
N PRO A 250 6.90 -5.99 5.94
CA PRO A 250 8.32 -6.21 6.24
C PRO A 250 8.78 -5.28 7.36
N GLU A 251 9.94 -5.58 7.95
CA GLU A 251 10.49 -4.76 9.03
C GLU A 251 10.90 -3.38 8.53
N ASN A 252 11.51 -3.35 7.36
CA ASN A 252 11.80 -2.12 6.62
C ASN A 252 12.04 -2.42 5.14
N LEU A 253 12.19 -1.35 4.35
CA LEU A 253 12.39 -1.46 2.90
C LEU A 253 13.74 -2.05 2.50
N ALA A 254 14.75 -2.02 3.38
CA ALA A 254 16.06 -2.63 3.12
C ALA A 254 16.04 -4.16 3.35
N THR A 255 15.25 -4.65 4.31
CA THR A 255 15.09 -6.08 4.61
C THR A 255 13.98 -6.75 3.81
N ARG A 256 13.15 -5.99 3.07
CA ARG A 256 11.95 -6.50 2.39
C ARG A 256 12.16 -7.77 1.57
N ASP A 257 13.27 -7.89 0.86
CA ASP A 257 13.54 -9.06 0.01
C ASP A 257 13.94 -10.29 0.84
N ARG A 258 14.60 -10.09 1.99
CA ARG A 258 14.90 -11.15 2.97
C ARG A 258 13.60 -11.61 3.63
N ASP A 259 12.77 -10.67 4.06
CA ASP A 259 11.47 -10.96 4.67
C ASP A 259 10.53 -11.69 3.70
N ARG A 260 10.57 -11.32 2.41
CA ARG A 260 9.86 -12.02 1.33
C ARG A 260 10.35 -13.45 1.14
N ARG A 261 11.66 -13.67 1.15
CA ARG A 261 12.23 -15.01 1.06
C ARG A 261 11.81 -15.88 2.24
N GLU A 262 11.85 -15.33 3.45
CA GLU A 262 11.47 -16.02 4.68
C GLU A 262 9.98 -16.41 4.69
N LEU A 263 9.10 -15.51 4.24
CA LEU A 263 7.67 -15.81 4.14
C LEU A 263 7.36 -16.78 2.99
N GLY A 264 7.98 -16.58 1.82
CA GLY A 264 7.58 -17.23 0.59
C GLY A 264 6.10 -16.96 0.27
N PRO A 265 5.70 -15.70 -0.02
CA PRO A 265 4.30 -15.34 -0.22
C PRO A 265 3.69 -16.08 -1.42
N THR A 266 2.40 -16.40 -1.29
CA THR A 266 1.64 -17.05 -2.36
C THR A 266 1.14 -16.05 -3.40
N LEU A 267 0.95 -14.79 -2.97
CA LEU A 267 0.56 -13.64 -3.78
C LEU A 267 1.66 -12.57 -3.76
N VAL A 268 2.18 -12.21 -4.94
CA VAL A 268 3.20 -11.17 -5.10
C VAL A 268 2.64 -10.11 -6.05
N ALA A 269 2.16 -8.99 -5.50
CA ALA A 269 1.79 -7.82 -6.30
C ALA A 269 2.98 -6.87 -6.41
N GLY A 270 3.49 -6.68 -7.63
CA GLY A 270 4.67 -5.86 -7.90
C GLY A 270 4.53 -5.01 -9.15
N THR A 271 5.34 -3.96 -9.24
CA THR A 271 5.49 -3.11 -10.43
C THR A 271 6.66 -3.58 -11.29
N GLN A 272 6.84 -3.01 -12.48
CA GLN A 272 8.03 -3.22 -13.31
C GLN A 272 9.34 -3.04 -12.52
N GLU A 273 9.43 -2.00 -11.68
CA GLU A 273 10.59 -1.76 -10.81
C GLU A 273 10.84 -2.90 -9.82
N THR A 274 9.75 -3.48 -9.29
CA THR A 274 9.83 -4.56 -8.30
C THR A 274 10.44 -5.79 -8.92
N TYR A 275 9.90 -6.25 -10.05
CA TYR A 275 10.43 -7.41 -10.77
C TYR A 275 11.82 -7.13 -11.37
N GLY A 276 12.05 -5.93 -11.90
CA GLY A 276 13.35 -5.50 -12.43
C GLY A 276 14.45 -5.52 -11.38
N ARG A 277 14.18 -5.01 -10.17
CA ARG A 277 15.12 -5.09 -9.03
C ARG A 277 15.46 -6.54 -8.68
N LEU A 278 14.45 -7.42 -8.65
CA LEU A 278 14.65 -8.83 -8.33
C LEU A 278 15.45 -9.56 -9.39
N HIS A 279 15.19 -9.25 -10.67
CA HIS A 279 15.97 -9.76 -11.78
C HIS A 279 17.43 -9.30 -11.71
N LYS A 280 17.69 -7.99 -11.51
CA LYS A 280 19.05 -7.47 -11.34
C LYS A 280 19.79 -8.16 -10.19
N ARG A 281 19.14 -8.27 -9.03
CA ARG A 281 19.69 -8.94 -7.84
C ARG A 281 19.99 -10.42 -8.06
N ALA A 282 19.19 -11.10 -8.90
CA ALA A 282 19.47 -12.49 -9.27
C ALA A 282 20.74 -12.56 -10.12
N LEU A 283 20.85 -11.73 -11.16
CA LEU A 283 21.99 -11.68 -12.07
C LEU A 283 23.31 -11.37 -11.35
N GLU A 284 23.30 -10.41 -10.42
CA GLU A 284 24.47 -10.05 -9.58
C GLU A 284 24.99 -11.19 -8.70
N ARG A 285 24.17 -12.21 -8.46
CA ARG A 285 24.52 -13.38 -7.64
C ARG A 285 24.79 -14.62 -8.48
N LEU A 286 24.68 -14.54 -9.80
CA LEU A 286 25.02 -15.65 -10.67
C LEU A 286 26.54 -15.85 -10.74
N PRO A 287 27.00 -17.08 -10.98
CA PRO A 287 28.42 -17.33 -11.20
C PRO A 287 28.96 -16.57 -12.42
N GLU A 288 30.26 -16.27 -12.36
CA GLU A 288 30.98 -15.57 -13.42
C GLU A 288 30.90 -16.31 -14.78
N PRO A 289 30.78 -15.58 -15.90
CA PRO A 289 30.84 -16.15 -17.24
C PRO A 289 32.07 -17.04 -17.45
N GLY A 290 31.91 -18.15 -18.16
CA GLY A 290 32.99 -19.10 -18.46
C GLY A 290 33.23 -20.18 -17.39
N THR A 291 32.63 -20.06 -16.20
CA THR A 291 32.72 -21.10 -15.16
C THR A 291 31.78 -22.29 -15.43
N LEU A 292 32.11 -23.48 -14.92
CA LEU A 292 31.23 -24.66 -15.02
C LEU A 292 29.89 -24.46 -14.30
N SER A 293 29.91 -23.76 -13.16
CA SER A 293 28.69 -23.41 -12.43
C SER A 293 27.79 -22.46 -13.24
N ARG A 294 28.37 -21.50 -13.97
CA ARG A 294 27.59 -20.66 -14.89
C ARG A 294 26.96 -21.46 -16.02
N ARG A 295 27.71 -22.38 -16.65
CA ARG A 295 27.17 -23.27 -17.69
C ARG A 295 25.99 -24.09 -17.19
N LEU A 296 26.04 -24.58 -15.95
CA LEU A 296 24.95 -25.32 -15.32
C LEU A 296 23.72 -24.42 -15.09
N VAL A 297 23.91 -23.18 -14.65
CA VAL A 297 22.83 -22.19 -14.52
C VAL A 297 22.19 -21.90 -15.87
N ASP A 298 22.99 -21.58 -16.89
CA ASP A 298 22.49 -21.26 -18.24
C ASP A 298 21.73 -22.46 -18.83
N TRP A 299 22.25 -23.68 -18.64
CA TRP A 299 21.55 -24.91 -19.00
C TRP A 299 20.22 -25.08 -18.26
N GLY A 300 20.19 -24.77 -16.96
CA GLY A 300 19.00 -24.83 -16.12
C GLY A 300 17.97 -23.74 -16.40
N LEU A 301 18.36 -22.61 -16.99
CA LEU A 301 17.49 -21.48 -17.34
C LEU A 301 17.09 -21.43 -18.81
N THR A 302 17.33 -22.50 -19.56
CA THR A 302 16.79 -22.65 -20.91
C THR A 302 15.25 -22.57 -20.91
N THR A 303 14.69 -21.82 -21.87
CA THR A 303 13.24 -21.56 -21.99
C THR A 303 12.46 -22.77 -22.49
N HIS A 304 13.07 -23.62 -23.32
CA HIS A 304 12.47 -24.82 -23.88
C HIS A 304 13.29 -26.08 -23.53
N PRO A 305 13.28 -26.51 -22.26
CA PRO A 305 14.06 -27.67 -21.84
C PRO A 305 13.40 -28.99 -22.27
N GLY A 306 14.22 -29.99 -22.64
CA GLY A 306 13.78 -31.38 -22.73
C GLY A 306 13.32 -31.92 -21.37
N PRO A 307 12.64 -33.09 -21.30
CA PRO A 307 12.02 -33.59 -20.07
C PRO A 307 13.03 -33.78 -18.93
N LEU A 308 14.20 -34.34 -19.21
CA LEU A 308 15.27 -34.54 -18.23
C LEU A 308 15.84 -33.21 -17.71
N GLN A 309 16.09 -32.27 -18.62
CA GLN A 309 16.58 -30.93 -18.29
C GLN A 309 15.54 -30.11 -17.52
N ARG A 310 14.26 -30.33 -17.77
CA ARG A 310 13.18 -29.73 -16.99
C ARG A 310 13.24 -30.21 -15.54
N TYR A 311 13.35 -31.52 -15.34
CA TYR A 311 13.41 -32.10 -14.00
C TYR A 311 14.68 -31.72 -13.24
N LEU A 312 15.85 -32.03 -13.81
CA LEU A 312 17.14 -31.75 -13.18
C LEU A 312 17.44 -30.26 -13.10
N GLY A 313 17.12 -29.47 -14.12
CA GLY A 313 17.28 -28.03 -14.10
C GLY A 313 16.33 -27.35 -13.12
N ASP A 314 15.11 -27.89 -12.92
CA ASP A 314 14.25 -27.40 -11.84
C ASP A 314 14.85 -27.67 -10.46
N TRP A 315 15.34 -28.90 -10.22
CA TRP A 315 15.90 -29.26 -8.93
C TRP A 315 17.21 -28.54 -8.60
N LEU A 316 18.13 -28.45 -9.57
CA LEU A 316 19.46 -27.87 -9.38
C LEU A 316 19.50 -26.34 -9.46
N VAL A 317 18.64 -25.73 -10.29
CA VAL A 317 18.74 -24.30 -10.62
C VAL A 317 17.46 -23.54 -10.32
N ARG A 318 16.33 -23.89 -10.96
CA ARG A 318 15.12 -23.06 -10.89
C ARG A 318 14.53 -23.03 -9.49
N ARG A 319 14.41 -24.16 -8.80
CA ARG A 319 13.85 -24.24 -7.44
C ARG A 319 14.71 -23.47 -6.41
N PRO A 320 16.05 -23.62 -6.35
CA PRO A 320 16.89 -22.76 -5.52
C PRO A 320 16.78 -21.27 -5.86
N LEU A 321 16.73 -20.90 -7.15
CA LEU A 321 16.55 -19.49 -7.55
C LEU A 321 15.17 -18.96 -7.11
N ARG A 322 14.10 -19.74 -7.30
CA ARG A 322 12.77 -19.40 -6.80
C ARG A 322 12.78 -19.22 -5.29
N ASP A 323 13.50 -20.04 -4.54
CA ASP A 323 13.65 -19.89 -3.09
C ASP A 323 14.37 -18.60 -2.70
N VAL A 324 15.53 -18.33 -3.29
CA VAL A 324 16.29 -17.10 -3.01
C VAL A 324 15.47 -15.85 -3.36
N LEU A 325 14.67 -15.94 -4.41
CA LEU A 325 13.74 -14.89 -4.81
C LEU A 325 12.40 -14.96 -4.06
N GLY A 326 12.17 -15.84 -3.09
CA GLY A 326 10.90 -15.92 -2.35
C GLY A 326 9.67 -16.25 -3.20
N PHE A 327 9.84 -16.92 -4.33
CA PHE A 327 8.79 -17.40 -5.24
C PHE A 327 8.48 -18.89 -5.11
N SER A 328 9.06 -19.60 -4.14
CA SER A 328 8.87 -21.05 -3.96
C SER A 328 7.41 -21.49 -3.82
N ARG A 329 6.58 -20.66 -3.20
CA ARG A 329 5.14 -20.92 -2.95
C ARG A 329 4.23 -20.00 -3.77
N THR A 330 4.79 -19.12 -4.61
CA THR A 330 4.00 -18.10 -5.30
C THR A 330 3.14 -18.73 -6.39
N ARG A 331 1.83 -18.54 -6.25
CA ARG A 331 0.80 -18.95 -7.21
C ARG A 331 0.30 -17.76 -8.04
N ALA A 332 0.23 -16.59 -7.42
CA ALA A 332 -0.26 -15.35 -8.02
C ALA A 332 0.85 -14.28 -8.10
N PRO A 333 1.77 -14.36 -9.08
CA PRO A 333 2.69 -13.27 -9.39
C PRO A 333 1.97 -12.24 -10.28
N LEU A 334 1.62 -11.09 -9.70
CA LEU A 334 0.90 -10.02 -10.38
C LEU A 334 1.84 -8.87 -10.73
N LEU A 335 1.71 -8.37 -11.94
CA LEU A 335 2.34 -7.14 -12.43
C LEU A 335 1.28 -6.05 -12.54
N VAL A 336 1.47 -4.99 -11.76
CA VAL A 336 0.58 -3.83 -11.73
C VAL A 336 1.28 -2.65 -12.43
N GLY A 337 0.59 -2.05 -13.39
CA GLY A 337 1.11 -0.91 -14.17
C GLY A 337 1.83 -1.34 -15.44
N ASP A 338 3.03 -0.79 -15.67
CA ASP A 338 3.75 -0.98 -16.94
C ASP A 338 4.22 -2.41 -17.19
N ALA A 339 4.35 -2.77 -18.47
CA ALA A 339 4.82 -4.07 -18.91
C ALA A 339 6.29 -4.32 -18.55
N LEU A 340 6.66 -5.59 -18.34
CA LEU A 340 8.05 -5.94 -18.07
C LEU A 340 8.92 -5.81 -19.32
N PRO A 341 10.18 -5.34 -19.18
CA PRO A 341 11.15 -5.44 -20.25
C PRO A 341 11.33 -6.90 -20.69
N PRO A 342 11.52 -7.18 -22.00
CA PRO A 342 11.57 -8.55 -22.52
C PRO A 342 12.57 -9.46 -21.80
N GLY A 343 13.76 -8.94 -21.45
CA GLY A 343 14.76 -9.71 -20.72
C GLY A 343 14.34 -10.09 -19.29
N THR A 344 13.59 -9.22 -18.61
CA THR A 344 13.06 -9.52 -17.27
C THR A 344 11.93 -10.53 -17.36
N GLN A 345 11.04 -10.39 -18.33
CA GLN A 345 9.97 -11.35 -18.57
C GLN A 345 10.53 -12.75 -18.88
N ALA A 346 11.48 -12.85 -19.82
CA ALA A 346 12.12 -14.11 -20.20
C ALA A 346 12.81 -14.79 -19.00
N PHE A 347 13.44 -14.02 -18.11
CA PHE A 347 14.05 -14.55 -16.89
C PHE A 347 13.01 -15.19 -15.95
N PHE A 348 11.88 -14.52 -15.69
CA PHE A 348 10.83 -15.09 -14.85
C PHE A 348 10.14 -16.29 -15.51
N GLU A 349 9.93 -16.25 -16.83
CA GLU A 349 9.39 -17.38 -17.59
C GLU A 349 10.32 -18.60 -17.56
N ALA A 350 11.63 -18.40 -17.66
CA ALA A 350 12.64 -19.47 -17.53
C ALA A 350 12.62 -20.13 -16.13
N LEU A 351 12.24 -19.38 -15.10
CA LEU A 351 12.01 -19.88 -13.74
C LEU A 351 10.64 -20.56 -13.55
N GLY A 352 9.79 -20.58 -14.58
CA GLY A 352 8.43 -21.08 -14.50
C GLY A 352 7.46 -20.13 -13.80
N ILE A 353 7.83 -18.86 -13.64
CA ILE A 353 7.00 -17.82 -13.03
C ILE A 353 6.31 -17.03 -14.15
N LYS A 354 5.03 -17.30 -14.37
CA LYS A 354 4.20 -16.57 -15.34
C LYS A 354 3.59 -15.34 -14.69
N VAL A 355 4.30 -14.21 -14.78
CA VAL A 355 3.84 -12.93 -14.24
C VAL A 355 2.62 -12.45 -15.04
N ARG A 356 1.50 -12.21 -14.36
CA ARG A 356 0.23 -11.82 -14.98
C ARG A 356 0.00 -10.33 -14.86
N HIS A 357 -0.30 -9.69 -15.99
CA HIS A 357 -0.52 -8.25 -16.07
C HIS A 357 -1.92 -7.87 -15.58
N TRP A 358 -1.96 -6.82 -14.77
CA TRP A 358 -3.14 -6.15 -14.26
C TRP A 358 -2.97 -4.65 -14.51
N GLY A 359 -3.90 -4.07 -15.29
CA GLY A 359 -3.83 -2.67 -15.69
C GLY A 359 -3.98 -1.72 -14.51
N ASP A 360 -3.31 -0.57 -14.55
CA ASP A 360 -3.55 0.53 -13.63
C ASP A 360 -4.10 1.72 -14.45
N SER A 361 -5.42 1.75 -14.66
CA SER A 361 -6.05 2.91 -15.29
C SER A 361 -6.07 4.06 -14.28
N ALA A 362 -5.13 4.98 -14.43
CA ALA A 362 -5.07 6.17 -13.60
C ALA A 362 -5.72 7.36 -14.32
N GLN A 363 -6.85 7.83 -13.78
CA GLN A 363 -7.53 9.05 -14.21
C GLN A 363 -7.04 10.20 -13.33
N TRP A 364 -6.11 11.00 -13.84
CA TRP A 364 -5.53 12.14 -13.13
C TRP A 364 -6.27 13.42 -13.51
N GLU A 365 -6.61 14.21 -12.51
CA GLU A 365 -7.36 15.46 -12.62
C GLU A 365 -6.64 16.58 -11.85
N ILE A 366 -6.80 17.83 -12.28
CA ILE A 366 -6.31 18.97 -11.50
C ILE A 366 -7.28 19.22 -10.33
N PRO A 367 -6.80 19.41 -9.09
CA PRO A 367 -7.68 19.73 -7.95
C PRO A 367 -8.50 20.99 -8.20
N SER A 368 -9.81 20.89 -7.98
CA SER A 368 -10.76 22.01 -8.09
C SER A 368 -10.44 23.19 -7.18
N ASN A 369 -9.65 22.96 -6.11
CA ASN A 369 -9.26 23.96 -5.12
C ASN A 369 -7.83 24.46 -5.31
N ALA A 370 -7.18 24.18 -6.44
CA ALA A 370 -5.86 24.75 -6.72
C ALA A 370 -6.00 26.28 -6.74
N VAL A 371 -5.44 26.93 -5.71
CA VAL A 371 -5.25 28.38 -5.69
C VAL A 371 -4.54 28.72 -6.99
N LYS A 372 -5.21 29.47 -7.87
CA LYS A 372 -4.53 30.11 -9.00
C LYS A 372 -3.47 31.00 -8.38
N THR A 373 -2.23 30.54 -8.33
CA THR A 373 -1.09 31.45 -8.35
C THR A 373 -1.20 32.17 -9.68
N THR A 374 -1.90 33.30 -9.70
CA THR A 374 -1.72 34.33 -10.70
C THR A 374 -0.27 34.75 -10.57
N THR A 375 0.60 34.19 -11.40
CA THR A 375 1.87 34.82 -11.74
C THR A 375 1.54 36.22 -12.22
N ASP A 376 2.11 37.20 -11.54
CA ASP A 376 1.99 38.63 -11.79
C ASP A 376 2.13 38.97 -13.29
N ASP A 377 1.04 39.42 -13.90
CA ASP A 377 1.03 40.19 -15.16
C ASP A 377 1.52 41.64 -14.88
N TRP A 378 2.76 41.80 -14.41
CA TRP A 378 3.37 43.11 -14.12
C TRP A 378 4.58 43.45 -15.00
N VAL A 379 4.59 43.00 -16.25
CA VAL A 379 5.66 43.37 -17.22
C VAL A 379 5.17 44.10 -18.47
N GLU A 380 3.87 44.30 -18.71
CA GLU A 380 3.39 44.85 -20.00
C GLU A 380 2.66 46.20 -19.99
N SER A 381 2.80 47.04 -18.94
CA SER A 381 2.13 48.36 -18.92
C SER A 381 3.01 49.57 -18.57
N GLN A 382 4.31 49.54 -18.88
CA GLN A 382 5.18 50.74 -18.78
C GLN A 382 6.02 51.05 -20.04
N SER A 383 5.56 50.64 -21.23
CA SER A 383 6.25 50.96 -22.49
C SER A 383 5.40 51.76 -23.49
N GLN A 384 4.36 52.43 -23.01
CA GLN A 384 3.57 53.39 -23.82
C GLN A 384 3.29 54.65 -23.01
N LEU A 385 4.34 55.41 -22.70
CA LEU A 385 4.31 56.86 -22.42
C LEU A 385 5.76 57.38 -22.52
N ALA A 386 6.24 57.51 -23.76
CA ALA A 386 7.40 58.32 -24.14
C ALA A 386 7.14 58.88 -25.54
#